data_AF-A0A1F5MHJ5-F1
#
_entry.id   AF-A0A1F5MHJ5-F1
#
_cell.length_a   1.000
_cell.length_b   1.000
_cell.length_c   1.000
_cell.angle_alpha   90.00
_cell.angle_beta   90.00
_cell.angle_gamma   90.00
#
_symmetry.space_group_name_H-M   'P 1'
#
loop_
_entity.id
_entity.type
_entity.pdbx_description
1 polymer ?
#
loop_
_entity_poly.entity_id
_entity_poly.type
_entity_poly.pdbx_seq_one_letter_code
_entity_poly.pdbx_strand_id
1 'polypeptide(L)'
;MKNPLVKYHLPKKVKVVLHKAKEGGFVVEFAQLPGCFTQIEDLSQLHESVTDAILTYFDVPREEASKMVYIPETHETAQAAIKRPHINPAQTKFDLFVAA
;
A
#
# COMPACT_ATOMS: atom_id res chain seq x y z
N MET A 1 22.83 -12.32 -7.44
CA MET A 1 21.83 -11.31 -7.89
C MET A 1 21.85 -10.15 -6.90
N LYS A 2 21.84 -8.89 -7.36
CA LYS A 2 21.74 -7.75 -6.44
C LYS A 2 20.35 -7.74 -5.79
N ASN A 3 20.27 -7.45 -4.50
CA ASN A 3 19.00 -7.34 -3.77
C ASN A 3 18.10 -6.28 -4.46
N PRO A 4 16.86 -6.61 -4.87
CA PRO A 4 15.95 -5.68 -5.55
C PRO A 4 15.72 -4.39 -4.79
N LEU A 5 15.66 -4.44 -3.45
CA LEU A 5 15.50 -3.25 -2.61
C LEU A 5 16.65 -2.27 -2.79
N VAL A 6 17.87 -2.78 -2.92
CA VAL A 6 19.07 -1.95 -3.13
C VAL A 6 19.15 -1.50 -4.59
N LYS A 7 18.80 -2.38 -5.53
CA LYS A 7 18.87 -2.09 -6.97
C LYS A 7 17.94 -0.94 -7.37
N TYR A 8 16.71 -0.95 -6.86
CA TYR A 8 15.65 0.01 -7.21
C TYR A 8 15.42 1.08 -6.13
N HIS A 9 16.24 1.10 -5.08
CA HIS A 9 16.11 2.03 -3.94
C HIS A 9 14.71 1.97 -3.29
N LEU A 10 14.14 0.76 -3.22
CA LEU A 10 12.80 0.57 -2.70
C LEU A 10 12.78 0.78 -1.18
N PRO A 11 11.74 1.46 -0.66
CA PRO A 11 11.57 1.63 0.77
C PRO A 11 11.25 0.28 1.43
N LYS A 12 11.93 -0.04 2.53
CA LYS A 12 11.63 -1.25 3.33
C LYS A 12 10.27 -1.20 4.01
N LYS A 13 9.82 0.03 4.32
CA LYS A 13 8.52 0.31 4.93
C LYS A 13 7.88 1.50 4.22
N VAL A 14 6.57 1.43 3.99
CA VAL A 14 5.82 2.52 3.39
C VAL A 14 4.59 2.84 4.23
N LYS A 15 4.40 4.12 4.52
CA LYS A 15 3.19 4.62 5.19
C LYS A 15 2.09 4.86 4.17
N VAL A 16 0.96 4.19 4.37
CA VAL A 16 -0.22 4.38 3.53
C VAL A 16 -1.37 4.98 4.32
N VAL A 17 -2.19 5.76 3.61
CA VAL A 17 -3.42 6.36 4.12
C VAL A 17 -4.59 5.84 3.29
N LEU A 18 -5.53 5.14 3.91
CA LEU A 18 -6.77 4.71 3.28
C LEU A 18 -7.87 5.73 3.52
N HIS A 19 -8.47 6.19 2.44
CA HIS A 19 -9.63 7.07 2.41
C HIS A 19 -10.81 6.30 1.85
N LYS A 20 -11.94 6.29 2.55
CA LYS A 20 -13.16 5.70 2.00
C LYS A 20 -13.71 6.62 0.91
N ALA A 21 -13.91 6.10 -0.29
CA ALA A 21 -14.46 6.88 -1.40
C ALA A 21 -15.98 7.00 -1.28
N LYS A 22 -16.58 8.09 -1.79
CA LYS A 22 -18.02 8.37 -1.65
C LYS A 22 -18.88 7.37 -2.43
N GLU A 23 -18.35 6.93 -3.55
CA GLU A 23 -18.90 5.96 -4.50
C GLU A 23 -18.75 4.50 -4.05
N GLY A 24 -17.99 4.24 -2.97
CA GLY A 24 -17.61 2.90 -2.53
C GLY A 24 -16.13 2.60 -2.78
N GLY A 25 -15.60 1.58 -2.11
CA GLY A 25 -14.17 1.28 -2.13
C GLY A 25 -13.32 2.28 -1.34
N PHE A 26 -12.02 2.30 -1.66
CA PHE A 26 -11.00 3.05 -0.94
C PHE A 26 -9.96 3.64 -1.90
N VAL A 27 -9.54 4.88 -1.63
CA VAL A 27 -8.34 5.48 -2.20
C VAL A 27 -7.19 5.27 -1.23
N VAL A 28 -6.05 4.82 -1.73
CA VAL A 28 -4.82 4.62 -0.98
C VAL A 28 -3.81 5.67 -1.40
N GLU A 29 -3.36 6.48 -0.45
CA GLU A 29 -2.30 7.47 -0.65
C GLU A 29 -1.03 7.07 0.09
N PHE A 30 0.12 7.47 -0.43
CA PHE A 30 1.42 7.12 0.10
C PHE A 30 2.11 8.34 0.71
N ALA A 31 2.28 8.38 2.03
CA ALA A 31 2.78 9.56 2.73
C ALA A 31 4.20 9.97 2.31
N GLN A 32 4.98 9.02 1.80
CA GLN A 32 6.39 9.19 1.43
C GLN A 32 6.62 9.21 -0.08
N LEU A 33 5.58 8.96 -0.89
CA LEU A 33 5.68 8.87 -2.36
C LEU A 33 4.73 9.92 -2.99
N PRO A 34 5.18 11.17 -3.14
CA PRO A 34 4.34 12.24 -3.67
C PRO A 34 3.78 11.92 -5.05
N GLY A 35 2.48 12.11 -5.23
CA GLY A 35 1.79 11.83 -6.49
C GLY A 35 1.47 10.35 -6.71
N CYS A 36 1.86 9.45 -5.80
CA CYS A 36 1.47 8.05 -5.85
C CYS A 36 0.13 7.84 -5.15
N PHE A 37 -0.79 7.19 -5.84
CA PHE A 37 -2.09 6.79 -5.31
C PHE A 37 -2.58 5.54 -6.05
N THR A 38 -3.43 4.77 -5.39
CA THR A 38 -4.17 3.67 -6.03
C THR A 38 -5.58 3.60 -5.46
N GLN A 39 -6.47 2.87 -6.13
CA GLN A 39 -7.84 2.66 -5.69
C GLN A 39 -8.13 1.17 -5.61
N ILE A 40 -8.87 0.77 -4.59
CA ILE A 40 -9.31 -0.61 -4.38
C ILE A 40 -10.80 -0.64 -4.09
N GLU A 41 -11.50 -1.64 -4.59
CA GLU A 41 -12.91 -1.84 -4.27
C GLU A 41 -13.08 -2.51 -2.91
N ASP A 42 -12.18 -3.45 -2.60
CA ASP A 42 -12.19 -4.25 -1.39
C ASP A 42 -10.78 -4.34 -0.77
N LEU A 43 -10.72 -4.48 0.56
CA LEU A 43 -9.45 -4.55 1.28
C LEU A 43 -8.63 -5.81 0.98
N SER A 44 -9.24 -6.88 0.48
CA SER A 44 -8.51 -8.05 -0.03
C SER A 44 -7.52 -7.69 -1.14
N GLN A 45 -7.82 -6.65 -1.93
CA GLN A 45 -6.98 -6.17 -3.04
C GLN A 45 -5.83 -5.25 -2.59
N LEU A 46 -5.79 -4.87 -1.31
CA LEU A 46 -4.90 -3.83 -0.79
C LEU A 46 -3.42 -4.14 -1.07
N HIS A 47 -2.96 -5.33 -0.72
CA HIS A 47 -1.55 -5.69 -0.85
C HIS A 47 -1.10 -5.72 -2.31
N GLU A 48 -1.93 -6.26 -3.21
CA GLU A 48 -1.64 -6.32 -4.64
C GLU A 48 -1.58 -4.92 -5.26
N SER A 49 -2.63 -4.12 -5.05
CA SER A 49 -2.73 -2.77 -5.64
C SER A 49 -1.67 -1.82 -5.10
N VAL A 50 -1.31 -1.94 -3.81
CA VAL A 50 -0.23 -1.15 -3.24
C VAL A 50 1.12 -1.59 -3.76
N THR A 51 1.37 -2.90 -3.82
CA THR A 51 2.62 -3.42 -4.38
C THR A 51 2.81 -2.90 -5.80
N ASP A 52 1.78 -3.02 -6.64
CA ASP A 52 1.83 -2.54 -8.02
C ASP A 52 2.09 -1.02 -8.11
N ALA A 53 1.40 -0.22 -7.29
CA ALA A 53 1.61 1.23 -7.25
C ALA A 53 3.03 1.61 -6.82
N ILE A 54 3.59 0.97 -5.79
CA ILE A 54 4.97 1.22 -5.35
C ILE A 54 5.95 0.80 -6.46
N LEU A 55 5.83 -0.42 -6.99
CA LEU A 55 6.78 -0.91 -7.98
C LEU A 55 6.73 -0.10 -9.28
N THR A 56 5.54 0.35 -9.69
CA THR A 56 5.36 1.28 -10.80
C THR A 56 6.01 2.63 -10.53
N TYR A 57 5.84 3.18 -9.33
CA TYR A 57 6.46 4.47 -8.94
C TYR A 57 7.99 4.46 -9.03
N PHE A 58 8.62 3.29 -8.83
CA PHE A 58 10.07 3.10 -8.90
C PHE A 58 10.56 2.48 -10.22
N ASP A 59 9.72 2.45 -11.25
CA ASP A 59 10.04 1.92 -12.59
C ASP A 59 10.61 0.48 -12.56
N VAL A 60 10.05 -0.37 -11.69
CA VAL A 60 10.49 -1.77 -11.58
C VAL A 60 9.91 -2.59 -12.74
N PRO A 61 10.75 -3.25 -13.57
CA PRO A 61 10.27 -4.10 -14.65
C PRO A 61 9.42 -5.26 -14.17
N ARG A 62 8.43 -5.65 -14.98
CA ARG A 62 7.46 -6.69 -14.65
C ARG A 62 8.10 -8.04 -14.32
N GLU A 63 9.21 -8.40 -14.96
CA GLU A 63 9.89 -9.67 -14.69
C GLU A 63 10.49 -9.74 -13.27
N GLU A 64 10.78 -8.59 -12.66
CA GLU A 64 11.31 -8.48 -11.30
C GLU A 64 10.21 -8.19 -10.28
N ALA A 65 9.15 -7.49 -10.68
CA ALA A 65 8.01 -7.17 -9.83
C ALA A 65 7.32 -8.40 -9.24
N SER A 66 7.24 -9.50 -10.00
CA SER A 66 6.63 -10.77 -9.56
C SER A 66 7.28 -11.42 -8.32
N LYS A 67 8.43 -10.90 -7.86
CA LYS A 67 9.21 -11.43 -6.74
C LYS A 67 9.07 -10.60 -5.45
N MET A 68 8.24 -9.56 -5.45
CA MET A 68 8.13 -8.61 -4.34
C MET A 68 6.67 -8.37 -3.98
N VAL A 69 6.36 -8.34 -2.68
CA VAL A 69 5.03 -7.99 -2.20
C VAL A 69 5.15 -7.08 -0.97
N TYR A 70 4.40 -5.99 -0.96
CA TYR A 70 4.18 -5.17 0.23
C TYR A 70 2.94 -5.66 0.98
N ILE A 71 3.14 -6.07 2.23
CA ILE A 71 2.10 -6.57 3.12
C ILE A 71 1.87 -5.63 4.31
N PRO A 72 0.63 -5.47 4.78
CA PRO A 72 0.35 -4.75 6.02
C PRO A 72 0.85 -5.54 7.23
N GLU A 73 1.40 -4.83 8.20
CA GLU A 73 1.99 -5.45 9.40
C GLU A 73 0.94 -6.25 10.21
N THR A 74 -0.36 -5.91 10.12
CA THR A 74 -1.46 -6.75 10.65
C THR A 74 -2.77 -6.61 9.85
N HIS A 75 -3.49 -7.72 9.66
CA HIS A 75 -4.88 -7.69 9.17
C HIS A 75 -5.84 -6.94 10.13
N GLU A 76 -5.53 -6.96 11.43
CA GLU A 76 -6.29 -6.24 12.44
C GLU A 76 -6.20 -4.71 12.31
N THR A 77 -5.10 -4.12 11.84
CA THR A 77 -5.05 -2.64 11.67
C THR A 77 -5.95 -2.18 10.53
N ALA A 78 -6.01 -2.93 9.42
CA ALA A 78 -6.95 -2.68 8.33
C ALA A 78 -8.40 -2.87 8.77
N GLN A 79 -8.70 -3.89 9.60
CA GLN A 79 -10.06 -4.15 10.08
C GLN A 79 -10.50 -3.25 11.25
N ALA A 80 -9.60 -2.88 12.16
CA ALA A 80 -9.88 -2.00 13.30
C ALA A 80 -10.15 -0.56 12.85
N ALA A 81 -9.52 -0.14 11.76
CA ALA A 81 -9.83 1.09 11.04
C ALA A 81 -11.28 1.16 10.57
N ILE A 82 -11.84 0.04 10.11
CA ILE A 82 -13.23 -0.06 9.65
C ILE A 82 -14.20 -0.04 10.84
N LYS A 83 -13.85 -0.69 11.96
CA LYS A 83 -14.74 -0.89 13.12
C LYS A 83 -14.90 0.32 14.04
N ARG A 84 -14.09 1.38 13.91
CA ARG A 84 -14.15 2.59 14.78
C ARG A 84 -14.49 3.86 13.98
N PRO A 85 -15.75 4.01 13.50
CA PRO A 85 -16.15 5.15 12.68
C PRO A 85 -16.24 6.49 13.44
N HIS A 86 -16.12 6.50 14.76
CA HIS A 86 -16.12 7.72 15.58
C HIS A 86 -14.75 8.42 15.69
N ILE A 87 -13.71 7.83 15.09
CA ILE A 87 -12.49 8.55 14.72
C ILE A 87 -12.66 8.87 13.23
N ASN A 88 -12.71 10.15 12.87
CA ASN A 88 -13.02 10.67 11.53
C ASN A 88 -12.76 9.65 10.38
N PRO A 89 -13.81 9.08 9.75
CA PRO A 89 -13.70 7.94 8.81
C PRO A 89 -12.97 8.26 7.50
N ALA A 90 -12.48 9.49 7.34
CA ALA A 90 -11.84 9.94 6.13
C ALA A 90 -10.43 9.35 5.93
N GLN A 91 -9.69 8.97 6.99
CA GLN A 91 -8.25 8.66 6.86
C GLN A 91 -7.77 7.63 7.87
N THR A 92 -7.44 6.42 7.41
CA THR A 92 -6.75 5.41 8.21
C THR A 92 -5.28 5.35 7.83
N LYS A 93 -4.36 5.40 8.80
CA LYS A 93 -2.92 5.33 8.55
C LYS A 93 -2.31 4.04 9.08
N PHE A 94 -1.48 3.35 8.29
CA PHE A 94 -0.70 2.20 8.73
C PHE A 94 0.59 2.02 7.93
N ASP A 95 1.49 1.19 8.47
CA ASP A 95 2.77 0.83 7.85
C ASP A 95 2.63 -0.49 7.06
N LEU A 96 3.16 -0.50 5.84
CA LEU A 96 3.35 -1.67 4.99
C LEU A 96 4.83 -2.04 4.93
N PHE A 97 5.11 -3.33 4.79
CA PHE A 97 6.45 -3.90 4.80
C PHE A 97 6.65 -4.74 3.56
N VAL A 98 7.85 -4.68 2.98
CA VAL A 98 8.19 -5.57 1.88
C VAL A 98 8.51 -6.97 2.43
N ALA A 99 7.74 -7.95 1.97
CA ALA A 99 8.11 -9.35 2.02
C ALA A 99 8.86 -9.67 0.72
N ALA A 100 10.16 -9.91 0.83
CA ALA A 100 11.06 -10.28 -0.27
C ALA A 100 11.76 -11.59 0.05
#